data_AF-A0AAU9XPN3-F1
#
_entry.id   AF-A0AAU9XPN3-F1
#
_cell.length_a   1.000
_cell.length_b   1.000
_cell.length_c   1.000
_cell.angle_alpha   90.00
_cell.angle_beta   90.00
_cell.angle_gamma   90.00
#
_symmetry.space_group_name_H-M   'P 1'
#
loop_
_entity.id
_entity.type
_entity.pdbx_description
1 polymer ?
#
loop_
_entity_poly.entity_id
_entity_poly.type
_entity_poly.pdbx_seq_one_letter_code
_entity_poly.pdbx_strand_id
1 'polypeptide(L)'
;MDWIGAIGMRMELYSCQSPVPLGMENGVITDPQITASSIHNYKHGSQNARLHFKGDPLTHVSAGWAARLLDTKQWLQVDLQHITRVIGIATQRET
;
A
#
# COMPACT_ATOMS: atom_id res chain seq x y z
N MET A 1 25.88 12.11 1.24
CA MET A 1 24.59 12.32 1.94
C MET A 1 23.69 11.28 1.33
N ASP A 2 23.68 10.11 1.94
CA ASP A 2 23.32 8.88 1.24
C ASP A 2 21.90 8.50 1.62
N TRP A 3 21.07 8.35 0.60
CA TRP A 3 19.70 7.88 0.73
C TRP A 3 19.73 6.38 1.01
N ILE A 4 19.28 5.98 2.21
CA ILE A 4 19.08 4.57 2.58
C ILE A 4 17.58 4.33 2.65
N GLY A 5 17.06 3.43 1.83
CA GLY A 5 15.73 2.82 2.04
C GLY A 5 14.85 2.74 0.80
N ALA A 6 14.27 1.56 0.59
CA ALA A 6 13.38 1.28 -0.53
C ALA A 6 12.17 2.20 -0.63
N ILE A 7 11.72 2.43 -1.86
CA ILE A 7 10.44 3.09 -2.13
C ILE A 7 9.34 2.18 -1.56
N GLY A 8 8.77 2.60 -0.43
CA GLY A 8 7.59 2.01 0.17
C GLY A 8 6.48 3.04 0.18
N MET A 9 5.28 2.65 -0.24
CA MET A 9 4.11 3.52 -0.21
C MET A 9 2.90 2.79 0.36
N ARG A 10 2.15 3.49 1.20
CA ARG A 10 0.79 3.16 1.61
C ARG A 10 -0.15 4.20 1.03
N MET A 11 -1.40 3.84 0.77
CA MET A 11 -2.35 4.70 0.06
C MET A 11 -3.75 4.54 0.63
N GLU A 12 -4.46 5.64 0.83
CA GLU A 12 -5.89 5.64 1.16
C GLU A 12 -6.64 6.69 0.31
N LEU A 13 -7.78 6.29 -0.27
CA LEU A 13 -8.51 7.08 -1.24
C LEU A 13 -9.76 7.72 -0.65
N TYR A 14 -10.02 8.96 -1.02
CA TYR A 14 -11.02 9.84 -0.40
C TYR A 14 -12.11 10.30 -1.40
N SER A 15 -13.30 10.75 -0.92
CA SER A 15 -14.50 11.28 -1.66
C SER A 15 -15.27 12.38 -0.85
N CYS A 16 -15.67 13.53 -1.43
CA CYS A 16 -15.91 14.83 -0.73
C CYS A 16 -17.11 14.96 0.25
N GLN A 17 -16.81 15.13 1.56
CA GLN A 17 -17.30 16.12 2.56
C GLN A 17 -16.96 15.69 3.99
N SER A 18 -16.64 14.42 4.18
CA SER A 18 -15.73 13.91 5.19
C SER A 18 -15.20 12.66 4.52
N PRO A 19 -13.97 12.66 4.03
CA PRO A 19 -13.71 11.80 2.91
C PRO A 19 -13.80 10.33 3.30
N VAL A 20 -14.82 9.66 2.75
CA VAL A 20 -15.10 8.27 3.11
C VAL A 20 -14.00 7.42 2.49
N PRO A 21 -13.27 6.64 3.31
CA PRO A 21 -12.20 5.81 2.79
C PRO A 21 -12.78 4.75 1.85
N LEU A 22 -12.15 4.54 0.68
CA LEU A 22 -12.59 3.52 -0.29
C LEU A 22 -12.32 2.07 0.17
N GLY A 23 -11.74 1.89 1.36
CA GLY A 23 -11.61 0.57 1.96
C GLY A 23 -10.23 -0.07 1.92
N MET A 24 -9.18 0.74 1.71
CA MET A 24 -7.79 0.25 1.79
C MET A 24 -7.45 -0.21 3.20
N GLU A 25 -7.70 0.61 4.23
CA GLU A 25 -7.37 0.27 5.63
C GLU A 25 -8.20 -0.90 6.17
N ASN A 26 -9.52 -0.87 5.93
CA ASN A 26 -10.46 -1.79 6.59
C ASN A 26 -10.70 -3.12 5.85
N GLY A 27 -10.03 -3.37 4.74
CA GLY A 27 -10.13 -4.64 4.01
C GLY A 27 -11.30 -4.76 3.02
N VAL A 28 -12.11 -3.72 2.83
CA VAL A 28 -13.18 -3.73 1.80
C VAL A 28 -12.59 -3.90 0.40
N ILE A 29 -11.44 -3.27 0.13
CA ILE A 29 -10.60 -3.64 -1.01
C ILE A 29 -9.86 -4.92 -0.61
N THR A 30 -10.13 -6.04 -1.29
CA THR A 30 -9.55 -7.35 -0.96
C THR A 30 -8.10 -7.48 -1.42
N ASP A 31 -7.33 -8.42 -0.85
CA ASP A 31 -5.91 -8.60 -1.18
C ASP A 31 -5.64 -8.84 -2.68
N PRO A 32 -6.45 -9.65 -3.41
CA PRO A 32 -6.25 -9.83 -4.86
C PRO A 32 -6.43 -8.55 -5.68
N GLN A 33 -7.13 -7.54 -5.15
CA GLN A 33 -7.28 -6.24 -5.81
C GLN A 33 -6.03 -5.36 -5.67
N ILE A 34 -5.06 -5.75 -4.83
CA ILE A 34 -3.85 -4.96 -4.56
C ILE A 34 -2.65 -5.69 -5.17
N THR A 35 -2.13 -5.17 -6.28
CA THR A 35 -0.97 -5.74 -6.99
C THR A 35 0.18 -4.74 -7.07
N ALA A 36 1.38 -5.20 -7.41
CA ALA A 36 2.55 -4.34 -7.54
C ALA A 36 3.44 -4.79 -8.69
N SER A 37 4.32 -3.90 -9.15
CA SER A 37 5.38 -4.21 -10.11
C SER A 37 6.31 -5.32 -9.60
N SER A 38 6.61 -5.28 -8.31
CA SER A 38 7.44 -6.25 -7.62
C SER A 38 7.20 -6.20 -6.11
N ILE A 39 7.61 -7.25 -5.41
CA ILE A 39 7.64 -7.32 -3.95
C ILE A 39 9.05 -7.75 -3.51
N HIS A 40 9.56 -7.17 -2.44
CA HIS A 40 10.90 -7.49 -1.93
C HIS A 40 11.02 -8.98 -1.55
N ASN A 41 10.01 -9.50 -0.86
CA ASN A 41 9.79 -10.91 -0.58
C ASN A 41 8.33 -11.11 -0.11
N TYR A 42 7.95 -12.34 0.24
CA TYR A 42 6.60 -12.66 0.70
C TYR A 42 6.16 -11.90 1.97
N LYS A 43 7.10 -11.39 2.77
CA LYS A 43 6.83 -10.60 3.99
C LYS A 43 6.47 -9.14 3.69
N HIS A 44 6.75 -8.65 2.48
CA HIS A 44 6.49 -7.28 2.01
C HIS A 44 5.48 -7.28 0.87
N GLY A 45 4.44 -8.11 0.99
CA GLY A 45 3.41 -8.27 -0.03
C GLY A 45 2.69 -6.96 -0.35
N SER A 46 2.13 -6.86 -1.55
CA SER A 46 1.37 -5.68 -1.98
C SER A 46 0.20 -5.37 -1.05
N GLN A 47 -0.44 -6.41 -0.50
CA GLN A 47 -1.52 -6.29 0.48
C GLN A 47 -1.11 -5.62 1.80
N ASN A 48 0.19 -5.54 2.09
CA ASN A 48 0.68 -4.85 3.29
C ASN A 48 0.70 -3.32 3.12
N ALA A 49 0.39 -2.79 1.93
CA ALA A 49 0.32 -1.35 1.66
C ALA A 49 -0.86 -0.62 2.31
N ARG A 50 -1.70 -1.32 3.09
CA ARG A 50 -2.84 -0.74 3.78
C ARG A 50 -2.39 0.24 4.86
N LEU A 51 -3.10 1.36 4.98
CA LEU A 51 -2.85 2.32 6.04
C LEU A 51 -3.01 1.62 7.41
N HIS A 52 -2.16 1.98 8.38
CA HIS A 52 -2.14 1.41 9.74
C HIS A 52 -1.89 -0.10 9.86
N PHE A 53 -1.64 -0.82 8.76
CA PHE A 53 -1.20 -2.22 8.82
C PHE A 53 0.06 -2.35 9.68
N LYS A 54 0.03 -3.27 10.64
CA LYS A 54 1.10 -3.48 11.62
C LYS A 54 2.01 -4.65 11.29
N GLY A 55 1.68 -5.44 10.27
CA GLY A 55 2.35 -6.70 10.01
C GLY A 55 2.07 -7.70 11.12
N ASP A 56 2.96 -8.68 11.25
CA ASP A 56 2.90 -9.71 12.29
C ASP A 56 4.34 -10.05 12.73
N PRO A 57 4.72 -9.72 13.98
CA PRO A 57 6.06 -10.01 14.50
C PRO A 57 6.40 -11.51 14.55
N LEU A 58 5.40 -12.38 14.75
CA LEU A 58 5.61 -13.83 14.91
C LEU A 58 5.89 -14.50 13.57
N THR A 59 5.19 -14.07 12.51
CA THR A 59 5.40 -14.57 11.14
C THR A 59 6.35 -13.69 10.33
N HIS A 60 6.86 -12.62 10.95
CA HIS A 60 7.72 -11.59 10.37
C HIS A 60 7.13 -10.92 9.13
N VAL A 61 5.81 -10.78 9.06
CA VAL A 61 5.17 -9.97 8.02
C VAL A 61 5.47 -8.52 8.31
N SER A 62 6.05 -7.82 7.33
CA SER A 62 6.41 -6.41 7.45
C SER A 62 5.17 -5.53 7.50
N ALA A 63 5.28 -4.37 8.12
CA ALA A 63 4.13 -3.48 8.27
C ALA A 63 3.76 -2.78 6.95
N GLY A 64 4.55 -2.92 5.88
CA GLY A 64 4.32 -2.27 4.59
C GLY A 64 4.68 -3.13 3.38
N TRP A 65 4.27 -2.66 2.20
CA TRP A 65 4.81 -3.12 0.93
C TRP A 65 6.18 -2.48 0.67
N ALA A 66 7.08 -3.26 0.08
CA ALA A 66 8.36 -2.78 -0.44
C ALA A 66 8.63 -3.43 -1.79
N ALA A 67 9.08 -2.64 -2.76
CA ALA A 67 9.51 -3.16 -4.05
C ALA A 67 10.81 -3.97 -3.94
N ARG A 68 11.03 -4.87 -4.90
CA ARG A 68 12.27 -5.65 -4.98
C ARG A 68 13.48 -4.81 -5.37
N LEU A 69 13.27 -3.86 -6.28
CA LEU A 69 14.31 -3.01 -6.84
C LEU A 69 14.15 -1.56 -6.36
N LEU A 70 15.29 -0.89 -6.22
CA LEU A 70 15.40 0.51 -5.83
C LEU A 70 15.45 1.39 -7.08
N ASP A 71 14.33 1.56 -7.75
CA ASP A 71 14.23 2.43 -8.93
C ASP A 71 12.89 3.17 -8.99
N THR A 72 12.81 4.14 -9.90
CA THR A 72 11.63 5.00 -10.07
C THR A 72 10.55 4.39 -10.94
N LYS A 73 10.66 3.10 -11.32
CA LYS A 73 9.71 2.40 -12.21
C LYS A 73 8.77 1.48 -11.44
N GLN A 74 8.93 1.41 -10.11
CA GLN A 74 8.07 0.60 -9.26
C GLN A 74 6.68 1.21 -9.09
N TRP A 75 5.67 0.35 -9.00
CA TRP A 75 4.28 0.76 -8.87
C TRP A 75 3.49 -0.19 -7.97
N LEU A 76 2.44 0.33 -7.35
CA LEU A 76 1.37 -0.41 -6.66
C LEU A 76 0.07 -0.05 -7.37
N GLN A 77 -0.72 -1.06 -7.70
CA GLN A 77 -1.99 -0.92 -8.38
C GLN A 77 -3.10 -1.41 -7.46
N VAL A 78 -4.20 -0.66 -7.45
CA VAL A 78 -5.41 -1.00 -6.71
C VAL A 78 -6.56 -1.09 -7.70
N ASP A 79 -7.15 -2.27 -7.84
CA ASP A 79 -8.34 -2.50 -8.64
C ASP A 79 -9.61 -2.15 -7.83
N LEU A 80 -10.27 -1.05 -8.18
CA LEU A 80 -11.49 -0.60 -7.53
C LEU A 80 -12.75 -1.31 -8.04
N GLN A 81 -12.64 -2.18 -9.05
CA GLN A 81 -13.71 -2.93 -9.73
C GLN A 81 -14.76 -2.08 -10.47
N HIS A 82 -14.96 -0.83 -10.05
CA HIS A 82 -15.90 0.12 -10.60
C HIS A 82 -15.21 1.46 -10.85
N ILE A 83 -15.67 2.19 -11.87
CA ILE A 83 -15.22 3.56 -12.12
C ILE A 83 -15.55 4.41 -10.89
N THR A 84 -14.50 4.82 -10.18
CA THR A 84 -14.62 5.51 -8.90
C THR A 84 -13.86 6.83 -8.97
N ARG A 85 -14.52 7.91 -8.53
CA ARG A 85 -13.87 9.22 -8.42
C ARG A 85 -13.00 9.23 -7.16
N VAL A 86 -11.68 9.18 -7.36
CA VAL A 86 -10.69 9.37 -6.31
C VAL A 86 -10.40 10.86 -6.13
N ILE A 87 -10.52 11.41 -4.91
CA ILE A 87 -10.23 12.83 -4.64
C ILE A 87 -9.00 13.07 -3.76
N GLY A 88 -8.34 12.03 -3.28
CA GLY A 88 -7.17 12.18 -2.42
C GLY A 88 -6.47 10.85 -2.17
N ILE A 89 -5.21 10.91 -1.75
CA ILE A 89 -4.35 9.78 -1.43
C ILE A 89 -3.67 10.04 -0.08
N ALA A 90 -4.00 9.28 0.97
CA ALA A 90 -3.30 9.31 2.25
C ALA A 90 -2.13 8.31 2.25
N THR A 91 -0.93 8.76 2.61
CA THR A 91 0.27 7.92 2.59
C THR A 91 0.92 7.78 3.96
N GLN A 92 1.53 6.64 4.23
CA GLN A 92 2.30 6.37 5.45
C GLN A 92 3.56 5.56 5.14
N ARG A 93 4.64 5.86 5.86
CA ARG A 93 5.87 5.04 5.89
C ARG A 93 5.83 4.04 7.04
N GLU A 94 6.57 2.95 6.89
CA GLU A 94 6.87 2.04 8.00
C GLU A 94 7.68 2.76 9.09
N THR A 95 7.39 2.45 10.35
CA THR A 95 8.02 3.01 11.57
C THR A 95 8.69 1.92 12.36
#